data_AF-A0A352F812-F1
#
_entry.id   AF-A0A352F812-F1
#
_cell.length_a   1.000
_cell.length_b   1.000
_cell.length_c   1.000
_cell.angle_alpha   90.00
_cell.angle_beta   90.00
_cell.angle_gamma   90.00
#
_symmetry.space_group_name_H-M   'P 1'
#
loop_
_entity.id
_entity.type
_entity.pdbx_description
1 polymer ?
#
loop_
_entity_poly.entity_id
_entity_poly.type
_entity_poly.pdbx_seq_one_letter_code
_entity_poly.pdbx_strand_id
1 'polypeptide(L)'
;MIDATINEIRLVTSYGQYFQYAGEEVDGFTEYSWKVFSNDLQDFILGDKPEEYTAMASTLPMIHYQRSMGGPIIRCPQAAQLSSSIIRSEPKPCSLRFLFYRGMVADSTGTPYPYGSSDAFDSNGELLPGASLSLKWQGETGLYNQLWKDYLTWWKKRKVVTWTITDPSLLDFFTVYEIDNNHYILKNRSISLQYEGVQPGECEFYLV
;
A
#
# COMPACT_ATOMS: atom_id res chain seq x y z
N MET A 1 -8.48 28.41 -15.54
CA MET A 1 -9.63 28.01 -14.70
C MET A 1 -9.77 26.51 -14.93
N ILE A 2 -9.23 25.69 -14.03
CA ILE A 2 -9.14 24.23 -14.23
C ILE A 2 -10.42 23.63 -13.65
N ASP A 3 -11.25 23.05 -14.51
CA ASP A 3 -12.53 22.45 -14.15
C ASP A 3 -12.30 21.13 -13.39
N ALA A 4 -12.31 21.22 -12.07
CA ALA A 4 -12.08 20.12 -11.14
C ALA A 4 -13.37 19.32 -10.90
N THR A 5 -13.77 18.48 -11.86
CA THR A 5 -15.04 17.73 -11.77
C THR A 5 -14.98 16.27 -12.26
N ILE A 6 -13.95 15.49 -11.91
CA ILE A 6 -13.96 14.02 -12.18
C ILE A 6 -13.48 13.21 -10.97
N ASN A 7 -14.22 12.15 -10.64
CA ASN A 7 -13.85 11.12 -9.66
C ASN A 7 -12.55 10.46 -10.11
N GLU A 8 -11.46 10.69 -9.39
CA GLU A 8 -10.15 10.12 -9.73
C GLU A 8 -10.08 8.67 -9.25
N ILE A 9 -10.35 7.72 -10.14
CA ILE A 9 -9.94 6.33 -9.91
C ILE A 9 -8.44 6.28 -10.20
N ARG A 10 -7.65 6.10 -9.15
CA ARG A 10 -6.19 6.01 -9.21
C ARG A 10 -5.78 4.54 -9.00
N LEU A 11 -5.04 3.98 -9.96
CA LEU A 11 -4.44 2.65 -9.86
C LEU A 11 -2.94 2.82 -9.56
N VAL A 12 -2.44 2.19 -8.51
CA VAL A 12 -1.01 2.15 -8.21
C VAL A 12 -0.48 0.78 -8.58
N THR A 13 0.53 0.76 -9.45
CA THR A 13 1.20 -0.49 -9.88
C THR A 13 2.36 -0.84 -8.96
N SER A 14 2.83 -2.09 -9.01
CA SER A 14 4.02 -2.55 -8.28
C SER A 14 5.32 -1.82 -8.66
N TYR A 15 5.32 -1.09 -9.77
CA TYR A 15 6.46 -0.30 -10.26
C TYR A 15 6.37 1.18 -9.83
N GLY A 16 5.45 1.53 -8.93
CA GLY A 16 5.28 2.88 -8.42
C GLY A 16 4.59 3.85 -9.39
N GLN A 17 4.07 3.35 -10.51
CA GLN A 17 3.36 4.18 -11.48
C GLN A 17 1.89 4.32 -11.12
N TYR A 18 1.41 5.56 -11.22
CA TYR A 18 0.02 5.94 -11.06
C TYR A 18 -0.66 5.98 -12.41
N PHE A 19 -1.80 5.31 -12.52
CA PHE A 19 -2.68 5.46 -13.66
C PHE A 19 -3.95 6.15 -13.22
N GLN A 20 -4.37 7.14 -13.99
CA GLN A 20 -5.64 7.83 -13.85
C GLN A 20 -6.55 7.38 -14.98
N TYR A 21 -7.78 6.99 -14.65
CA TYR A 21 -8.83 6.84 -15.65
C TYR A 21 -9.42 8.22 -15.95
N ALA A 22 -9.06 8.79 -17.09
CA ALA A 22 -9.45 10.15 -17.48
C ALA A 22 -10.20 10.12 -18.81
N GLY A 23 -11.15 11.05 -18.95
CA GLY A 23 -11.80 11.34 -20.23
C GLY A 23 -10.99 12.36 -21.00
N GLU A 24 -10.76 12.11 -22.28
CA GLU A 24 -10.21 13.08 -23.23
C GLU A 24 -11.25 13.35 -24.31
N GLU A 25 -11.40 14.62 -24.69
CA GLU A 25 -12.34 15.01 -25.73
C GLU A 25 -11.68 14.80 -27.11
N VAL A 26 -12.26 13.91 -27.90
CA VAL A 26 -11.83 13.56 -29.25
C VAL A 26 -13.04 13.68 -30.17
N ASP A 27 -12.98 14.60 -31.14
CA ASP A 27 -14.04 14.84 -32.13
C ASP A 27 -15.45 15.05 -31.55
N GLY A 28 -15.54 15.73 -30.41
CA GLY A 28 -16.82 16.03 -29.73
C GLY A 28 -17.40 14.87 -28.93
N PHE A 29 -16.65 13.78 -28.75
CA PHE A 29 -16.96 12.68 -27.85
C PHE A 29 -15.88 12.59 -26.76
N THR A 30 -16.26 12.12 -25.55
CA THR A 30 -15.29 11.86 -24.49
C THR A 30 -14.87 10.40 -24.53
N GLU A 31 -13.64 10.14 -24.93
CA GLU A 31 -13.03 8.81 -24.83
C GLU A 31 -12.36 8.66 -23.46
N TYR A 32 -12.66 7.55 -22.77
CA TYR A 32 -12.07 7.27 -21.47
C TYR A 32 -10.98 6.21 -21.61
N SER A 33 -9.79 6.53 -21.09
CA SER A 33 -8.65 5.62 -21.10
C SER A 33 -7.83 5.74 -19.81
N TRP A 34 -7.09 4.68 -19.49
CA TRP A 34 -6.08 4.72 -18.43
C TRP A 34 -4.84 5.43 -18.95
N LYS A 35 -4.45 6.52 -18.29
CA LYS A 35 -3.24 7.29 -18.60
C LYS A 35 -2.29 7.28 -17.42
N VAL A 36 -0.99 7.23 -17.69
CA VAL A 36 0.03 7.41 -16.63
C VAL A 36 -0.08 8.83 -16.10
N PHE A 37 -0.38 8.96 -14.82
CA PHE A 37 -0.55 10.23 -14.11
C PHE A 37 0.75 10.70 -13.46
N SER A 38 1.46 9.79 -12.80
CA SER A 38 2.71 10.08 -12.09
C SER A 38 3.58 8.82 -12.02
N ASN A 39 4.90 9.02 -11.97
CA ASN A 39 5.85 7.95 -11.64
C ASN A 39 6.38 8.07 -10.19
N ASP A 40 5.99 9.10 -9.45
CA ASP A 40 6.49 9.41 -8.10
C ASP A 40 5.41 9.22 -7.02
N LEU A 41 5.76 8.45 -6.00
CA LEU A 41 4.89 7.94 -4.92
C LEU A 41 4.77 8.85 -3.69
N GLN A 42 5.51 9.95 -3.64
CA GLN A 42 5.70 10.70 -2.39
C GLN A 42 4.83 11.94 -2.33
N ASP A 43 3.77 11.85 -1.53
CA ASP A 43 3.39 12.85 -0.54
C ASP A 43 2.33 12.21 0.39
N PHE A 44 2.75 11.33 1.30
CA PHE A 44 1.88 10.88 2.38
C PHE A 44 2.46 11.30 3.73
N ILE A 45 1.64 12.00 4.51
CA ILE A 45 1.90 12.34 5.90
C ILE A 45 1.44 11.14 6.74
N LEU A 46 2.39 10.50 7.44
CA LEU A 46 2.12 9.45 8.42
C LEU A 46 1.44 10.04 9.66
N GLY A 47 0.29 9.50 10.05
CA GLY A 47 -0.43 9.88 11.27
C GLY A 47 -0.01 9.03 12.48
N ASP A 48 0.20 9.66 13.63
CA ASP A 48 0.72 9.07 14.88
C ASP A 48 -0.30 8.25 15.71
N LYS A 49 -1.31 7.61 15.10
CA LYS A 49 -2.35 6.90 15.88
C LYS A 49 -2.55 5.45 15.44
N PRO A 50 -2.76 4.51 16.39
CA PRO A 50 -3.17 3.16 16.07
C PRO A 50 -4.61 3.19 15.55
N GLU A 51 -4.77 3.02 14.25
CA GLU A 51 -6.07 2.83 13.61
C GLU A 51 -6.29 1.33 13.41
N GLU A 52 -7.27 0.77 14.11
CA GLU A 52 -7.75 -0.58 13.82
C GLU A 52 -8.68 -0.53 12.61
N TYR A 53 -8.20 -1.05 11.48
CA TYR A 53 -8.98 -1.18 10.26
C TYR A 53 -9.59 -2.58 10.17
N THR A 54 -10.87 -2.70 10.54
CA THR A 54 -11.66 -3.88 10.18
C THR A 54 -12.08 -3.75 8.73
N ALA A 55 -11.23 -4.17 7.80
CA ALA A 55 -11.57 -4.18 6.37
C ALA A 55 -12.67 -5.22 6.11
N MET A 56 -13.94 -4.79 6.12
CA MET A 56 -15.08 -5.60 5.67
C MET A 56 -15.17 -5.70 4.14
N ALA A 57 -14.03 -5.62 3.43
CA ALA A 57 -13.99 -5.68 1.98
C ALA A 57 -13.66 -7.11 1.52
N SER A 58 -14.67 -7.82 1.03
CA SER A 58 -14.49 -8.94 0.09
C SER A 58 -14.27 -8.41 -1.32
N THR A 59 -14.15 -9.28 -2.32
CA THR A 59 -14.28 -8.91 -3.74
C THR A 59 -15.53 -8.08 -3.96
N LEU A 60 -15.37 -6.87 -4.49
CA LEU A 60 -16.49 -5.97 -4.70
C LEU A 60 -16.93 -6.09 -6.16
N PRO A 61 -18.20 -6.42 -6.43
CA PRO A 61 -18.69 -6.46 -7.79
C PRO A 61 -18.53 -5.07 -8.41
N MET A 62 -17.94 -5.04 -9.61
CA MET A 62 -17.92 -3.85 -10.44
C MET A 62 -19.33 -3.65 -10.98
N ILE A 63 -19.94 -2.50 -10.68
CA ILE A 63 -21.25 -2.14 -11.22
C ILE A 63 -21.10 -1.14 -12.36
N HIS A 64 -21.98 -1.24 -13.34
CA HIS A 64 -22.20 -0.18 -14.32
C HIS A 64 -22.95 0.97 -13.66
N TYR A 65 -22.29 2.10 -13.49
CA TYR A 65 -22.87 3.30 -12.94
C TYR A 65 -22.96 4.37 -14.03
N GLN A 66 -24.16 4.92 -14.21
CA GLN A 66 -24.38 6.05 -15.12
C GLN A 66 -24.50 7.33 -14.29
N ARG A 67 -23.50 8.22 -14.42
CA ARG A 67 -23.38 9.44 -13.59
C ARG A 67 -24.51 10.45 -13.83
N SER A 68 -25.07 10.47 -15.03
CA SER A 68 -26.16 11.34 -15.46
C SER A 68 -26.94 10.69 -16.60
N MET A 69 -28.19 11.11 -16.82
CA MET A 69 -29.01 10.61 -17.92
C MET A 69 -28.29 10.89 -19.25
N GLY A 70 -27.94 9.84 -20.01
CA GLY A 70 -27.17 9.95 -21.27
C GLY A 70 -25.65 10.06 -21.11
N GLY A 71 -25.13 10.03 -19.87
CA GLY A 71 -23.68 10.05 -19.61
C GLY A 71 -23.00 8.68 -19.80
N PRO A 72 -21.66 8.65 -19.82
CA PRO A 72 -20.88 7.45 -19.99
C PRO A 72 -21.11 6.47 -18.83
N ILE A 73 -21.15 5.18 -19.18
CA ILE A 73 -21.25 4.09 -18.21
C ILE A 73 -19.85 3.82 -17.67
N ILE A 74 -19.63 4.15 -16.40
CA ILE A 74 -18.38 3.84 -15.71
C ILE A 74 -18.53 2.55 -14.91
N ARG A 75 -17.48 1.74 -14.85
CA ARG A 75 -17.41 0.59 -13.95
C ARG A 75 -16.73 1.03 -12.66
N CYS A 76 -17.47 1.09 -11.57
CA CYS A 76 -16.90 1.34 -10.25
C CYS A 76 -17.24 0.19 -9.30
N PRO A 77 -16.35 -0.19 -8.40
CA PRO A 77 -16.67 -1.20 -7.40
C PRO A 77 -17.75 -0.60 -6.48
N GLN A 78 -18.73 -1.40 -6.02
CA GLN A 78 -19.76 -0.95 -5.05
C GLN A 78 -19.47 -1.44 -3.63
N ALA A 79 -19.64 -0.62 -2.60
CA ALA A 79 -19.47 -0.97 -1.19
C ALA A 79 -20.59 -0.36 -0.37
N ALA A 80 -21.00 -1.09 0.67
CA ALA A 80 -21.97 -0.61 1.63
C ALA A 80 -21.38 0.40 2.64
N GLN A 81 -20.04 0.41 2.79
CA GLN A 81 -19.36 1.35 3.68
C GLN A 81 -19.30 2.75 3.06
N LEU A 82 -19.83 3.71 3.81
CA LEU A 82 -19.71 5.14 3.55
C LEU A 82 -18.23 5.52 3.67
N SER A 83 -17.66 6.19 2.66
CA SER A 83 -16.46 6.97 2.93
C SER A 83 -16.87 8.22 3.73
N SER A 84 -16.01 8.65 4.63
CA SER A 84 -16.11 9.95 5.28
C SER A 84 -15.09 10.88 4.65
N SER A 85 -15.23 11.18 3.36
CA SER A 85 -14.40 12.23 2.76
C SER A 85 -14.79 13.58 3.39
N ILE A 86 -13.83 14.19 4.09
CA ILE A 86 -13.97 15.52 4.71
C ILE A 86 -14.11 16.61 3.64
N ILE A 87 -13.69 16.30 2.41
CA ILE A 87 -13.61 17.25 1.29
C ILE A 87 -14.90 17.23 0.47
N ARG A 88 -15.56 16.07 0.30
CA ARG A 88 -16.85 15.96 -0.41
C ARG A 88 -17.70 14.76 0.04
N SER A 89 -19.02 14.93 0.02
CA SER A 89 -19.98 13.83 0.01
C SER A 89 -19.81 13.03 -1.29
N GLU A 90 -19.31 11.79 -1.22
CA GLU A 90 -19.18 10.92 -2.39
C GLU A 90 -20.56 10.39 -2.83
N PRO A 91 -20.88 10.39 -4.13
CA PRO A 91 -22.10 9.73 -4.62
C PRO A 91 -22.05 8.23 -4.28
N LYS A 92 -23.21 7.74 -3.84
CA LYS A 92 -23.43 6.53 -3.03
C LYS A 92 -23.01 5.14 -3.58
N PRO A 93 -22.30 4.95 -4.71
CA PRO A 93 -21.64 3.65 -4.91
C PRO A 93 -20.12 3.65 -4.91
N CYS A 94 -19.43 4.78 -5.15
CA CYS A 94 -18.00 4.75 -5.48
C CYS A 94 -17.13 5.30 -4.33
N SER A 95 -17.21 4.67 -3.15
CA SER A 95 -16.33 5.02 -2.02
C SER A 95 -14.85 4.69 -2.27
N LEU A 96 -13.93 5.50 -1.74
CA LEU A 96 -12.47 5.21 -1.74
C LEU A 96 -12.18 3.84 -1.13
N ARG A 97 -11.40 3.01 -1.84
CA ARG A 97 -11.03 1.66 -1.40
C ARG A 97 -9.59 1.36 -1.70
N PHE A 98 -8.91 0.79 -0.71
CA PHE A 98 -7.62 0.14 -0.94
C PHE A 98 -7.90 -1.24 -1.55
N LEU A 99 -7.44 -1.44 -2.77
CA LEU A 99 -7.54 -2.69 -3.51
C LEU A 99 -6.18 -2.98 -4.12
N PHE A 100 -5.78 -4.26 -4.13
CA PHE A 100 -4.66 -4.67 -4.97
C PHE A 100 -5.14 -4.73 -6.42
N TYR A 101 -4.27 -4.31 -7.34
CA TYR A 101 -4.41 -4.68 -8.74
C TYR A 101 -4.14 -6.18 -8.88
N ARG A 102 -5.04 -6.89 -9.55
CA ARG A 102 -5.02 -8.36 -9.70
C ARG A 102 -4.92 -8.80 -11.15
N GLY A 103 -4.48 -7.90 -12.03
CA GLY A 103 -4.40 -8.15 -13.47
C GLY A 103 -5.68 -7.82 -14.21
N MET A 104 -5.73 -8.25 -15.48
CA MET A 104 -6.89 -8.10 -16.35
C MET A 104 -7.76 -9.35 -16.27
N VAL A 105 -9.06 -9.18 -16.05
CA VAL A 105 -10.05 -10.26 -16.01
C VAL A 105 -11.13 -9.96 -17.04
N ALA A 106 -11.71 -10.99 -17.66
CA ALA A 106 -12.84 -10.83 -18.57
C ALA A 106 -14.14 -10.65 -17.77
N ASP A 107 -15.02 -9.77 -18.24
CA ASP A 107 -16.37 -9.67 -17.69
C ASP A 107 -17.31 -10.74 -18.27
N SER A 108 -18.60 -10.66 -17.96
CA SER A 108 -19.61 -11.59 -18.46
C SER A 108 -19.81 -11.57 -19.98
N THR A 109 -19.30 -10.55 -20.69
CA THR A 109 -19.32 -10.47 -22.16
C THR A 109 -17.97 -10.79 -22.80
N GLY A 110 -16.97 -11.17 -22.00
CA GLY A 110 -15.61 -11.45 -22.47
C GLY A 110 -14.72 -10.22 -22.62
N THR A 111 -15.20 -9.03 -22.24
CA THR A 111 -14.44 -7.79 -22.35
C THR A 111 -13.44 -7.69 -21.19
N PRO A 112 -12.14 -7.53 -21.46
CA PRO A 112 -11.13 -7.44 -20.40
C PRO A 112 -11.25 -6.12 -19.64
N TYR A 113 -11.12 -6.18 -18.32
CA TYR A 113 -11.10 -5.02 -17.44
C TYR A 113 -10.09 -5.22 -16.30
N PRO A 114 -9.52 -4.14 -15.74
CA PRO A 114 -8.62 -4.24 -14.60
C PRO A 114 -9.40 -4.70 -13.37
N TYR A 115 -8.93 -5.77 -12.75
CA TYR A 115 -9.56 -6.32 -11.55
C TYR A 115 -8.87 -5.79 -10.30
N GLY A 116 -9.65 -5.19 -9.41
CA GLY A 116 -9.21 -4.70 -8.11
C GLY A 116 -9.86 -5.51 -7.00
N SER A 117 -9.04 -6.13 -6.13
CA SER A 117 -9.56 -6.85 -4.97
C SER A 117 -8.67 -6.63 -3.74
N SER A 118 -9.30 -6.44 -2.58
CA SER A 118 -8.62 -6.50 -1.28
C SER A 118 -8.27 -7.93 -0.90
N ASP A 119 -8.91 -8.93 -1.51
CA ASP A 119 -8.71 -10.34 -1.25
C ASP A 119 -7.84 -11.00 -2.32
N ALA A 120 -7.21 -12.13 -1.96
CA ALA A 120 -6.48 -12.97 -2.89
C ALA A 120 -7.40 -13.91 -3.68
N PHE A 121 -8.66 -14.05 -3.25
CA PHE A 121 -9.66 -14.90 -3.87
C PHE A 121 -10.69 -14.09 -4.66
N ASP A 122 -11.31 -14.70 -5.67
CA ASP A 122 -12.41 -14.15 -6.45
C ASP A 122 -13.76 -14.34 -5.74
N SER A 123 -14.87 -13.94 -6.38
CA SER A 123 -16.21 -14.10 -5.81
C SER A 123 -16.70 -15.54 -5.73
N ASN A 124 -16.06 -16.47 -6.45
CA ASN A 124 -16.34 -17.91 -6.40
C ASN A 124 -15.49 -18.61 -5.32
N GLY A 125 -14.59 -17.87 -4.65
CA GLY A 125 -13.65 -18.41 -3.68
C GLY A 125 -12.41 -19.04 -4.31
N GLU A 126 -12.19 -18.86 -5.62
CA GLU A 126 -11.00 -19.33 -6.31
C GLU A 126 -9.84 -18.36 -6.12
N LEU A 127 -8.62 -18.88 -5.97
CA LEU A 127 -7.43 -18.05 -5.81
C LEU A 127 -7.15 -17.32 -7.12
N LEU A 128 -7.02 -15.99 -7.05
CA LEU A 128 -6.67 -15.17 -8.20
C LEU A 128 -5.24 -15.49 -8.67
N PRO A 129 -5.00 -15.63 -9.97
CA PRO A 129 -3.66 -15.90 -10.50
C PRO A 129 -2.62 -14.89 -10.01
N GLY A 130 -1.54 -15.38 -9.40
CA GLY A 130 -0.45 -14.55 -8.86
C GLY A 130 -0.78 -13.79 -7.57
N ALA A 131 -1.97 -13.97 -6.98
CA ALA A 131 -2.30 -13.36 -5.71
C ALA A 131 -1.73 -14.17 -4.53
N SER A 132 -0.75 -13.61 -3.84
CA SER A 132 -0.17 -14.19 -2.61
C SER A 132 -0.50 -13.39 -1.35
N LEU A 133 -0.99 -12.16 -1.50
CA LEU A 133 -1.24 -11.22 -0.41
C LEU A 133 -2.67 -10.69 -0.49
N SER A 134 -3.36 -10.59 0.64
CA SER A 134 -4.63 -9.87 0.82
C SER A 134 -4.44 -8.72 1.81
N LEU A 135 -5.27 -7.68 1.70
CA LEU A 135 -5.29 -6.54 2.63
C LEU A 135 -5.97 -6.89 3.95
N LYS A 136 -6.49 -8.11 4.09
CA LYS A 136 -7.01 -8.62 5.36
C LYS A 136 -5.84 -8.84 6.31
N TRP A 137 -6.03 -8.51 7.59
CA TRP A 137 -5.01 -8.78 8.60
C TRP A 137 -4.79 -10.29 8.79
N GLN A 138 -5.89 -11.04 8.92
CA GLN A 138 -5.89 -12.49 9.18
C GLN A 138 -6.04 -13.33 7.91
N GLY A 139 -5.87 -14.65 8.05
CA GLY A 139 -5.95 -15.61 6.95
C GLY A 139 -4.58 -15.95 6.37
N GLU A 140 -4.49 -17.07 5.65
CA GLU A 140 -3.22 -17.56 5.09
C GLU A 140 -2.52 -16.50 4.23
N THR A 141 -3.26 -15.84 3.34
CA THR A 141 -2.75 -14.75 2.49
C THR A 141 -2.78 -13.38 3.16
N GLY A 142 -3.22 -13.27 4.42
CA GLY A 142 -3.39 -11.99 5.11
C GLY A 142 -2.05 -11.33 5.50
N LEU A 143 -2.08 -10.01 5.70
CA LEU A 143 -0.90 -9.20 6.06
C LEU A 143 -0.14 -9.75 7.27
N TYR A 144 -0.86 -10.26 8.28
CA TYR A 144 -0.21 -10.82 9.46
C TYR A 144 0.66 -12.02 9.08
N ASN A 145 0.10 -13.02 8.41
CA ASN A 145 0.83 -14.24 8.11
C ASN A 145 1.91 -14.03 7.04
N GLN A 146 1.65 -13.18 6.05
CA GLN A 146 2.56 -12.97 4.91
C GLN A 146 3.70 -11.99 5.21
N LEU A 147 3.49 -10.98 6.06
CA LEU A 147 4.47 -9.90 6.28
C LEU A 147 4.91 -9.75 7.73
N TRP A 148 3.99 -9.86 8.69
CA TRP A 148 4.28 -9.45 10.08
C TRP A 148 4.64 -10.59 11.02
N LYS A 149 4.19 -11.81 10.76
CA LYS A 149 4.30 -12.94 11.69
C LYS A 149 5.76 -13.27 11.98
N ASP A 150 6.57 -13.39 10.93
CA ASP A 150 7.99 -13.74 11.08
C ASP A 150 8.77 -12.60 11.71
N TYR A 151 8.51 -11.36 11.28
CA TYR A 151 9.07 -10.17 11.91
C TYR A 151 8.73 -10.08 13.40
N LEU A 152 7.48 -10.29 13.80
CA LEU A 152 7.07 -10.23 15.22
C LEU A 152 7.61 -11.41 16.01
N THR A 153 7.76 -12.58 15.39
CA THR A 153 8.36 -13.77 16.00
C THR A 153 9.85 -13.55 16.27
N TRP A 154 10.57 -13.04 15.26
CA TRP A 154 11.94 -12.57 15.41
C TRP A 154 12.01 -11.50 16.49
N TRP A 155 11.15 -10.48 16.44
CA TRP A 155 11.13 -9.40 17.41
C TRP A 155 11.01 -9.94 18.84
N LYS A 156 10.12 -10.88 19.11
CA LYS A 156 9.97 -11.47 20.46
C LYS A 156 11.18 -12.31 20.90
N LYS A 157 11.91 -12.92 19.98
CA LYS A 157 13.03 -13.83 20.26
C LYS A 157 14.41 -13.19 20.07
N ARG A 158 14.46 -11.94 19.61
CA ARG A 158 15.70 -11.27 19.21
C ARG A 158 16.71 -11.24 20.35
N LYS A 159 17.95 -11.59 20.02
CA LYS A 159 19.08 -11.50 20.95
C LYS A 159 19.66 -10.09 20.87
N VAL A 160 19.86 -9.47 22.03
CA VAL A 160 20.61 -8.22 22.13
C VAL A 160 22.08 -8.56 22.36
N VAL A 161 22.96 -7.96 21.58
CA VAL A 161 24.41 -8.06 21.72
C VAL A 161 24.98 -6.67 21.95
N THR A 162 25.96 -6.57 22.84
CA THR A 162 26.62 -5.30 23.15
C THR A 162 28.05 -5.35 22.66
N TRP A 163 28.49 -4.30 21.95
CA TRP A 163 29.86 -4.14 21.50
C TRP A 163 30.38 -2.74 21.77
N THR A 164 31.68 -2.64 21.99
CA THR A 164 32.40 -1.37 22.03
C THR A 164 32.83 -1.01 20.62
N ILE A 165 32.30 0.09 20.09
CA ILE A 165 32.60 0.59 18.75
C ILE A 165 33.48 1.82 18.87
N THR A 166 34.56 1.89 18.08
CA THR A 166 35.54 2.98 18.14
C THR A 166 34.93 4.35 17.86
N ASP A 167 34.04 4.43 16.86
CA ASP A 167 33.28 5.64 16.56
C ASP A 167 31.79 5.29 16.35
N PRO A 168 30.98 5.35 17.41
CA PRO A 168 29.54 5.06 17.31
C PRO A 168 28.76 6.05 16.45
N SER A 169 29.33 7.22 16.12
CA SER A 169 28.63 8.26 15.34
C SER A 169 28.41 7.85 13.89
N LEU A 170 29.22 6.92 13.38
CA LEU A 170 29.14 6.39 12.02
C LEU A 170 28.02 5.35 11.83
N LEU A 171 27.37 4.92 12.92
CA LEU A 171 26.31 3.92 12.86
C LEU A 171 24.95 4.53 12.48
N ASP A 172 24.11 3.75 11.82
CA ASP A 172 22.78 4.11 11.31
C ASP A 172 21.78 3.03 11.75
N PHE A 173 20.62 3.45 12.25
CA PHE A 173 19.58 2.56 12.76
C PHE A 173 18.86 1.75 11.67
N PHE A 174 18.97 2.17 10.40
CA PHE A 174 18.32 1.55 9.25
C PHE A 174 19.28 0.68 8.43
N THR A 175 20.56 0.67 8.80
CA THR A 175 21.57 -0.17 8.14
C THR A 175 21.69 -1.53 8.81
N VAL A 176 21.80 -2.58 7.99
CA VAL A 176 22.15 -3.92 8.45
C VAL A 176 23.68 -4.06 8.43
N TYR A 177 24.26 -4.39 9.57
CA TYR A 177 25.69 -4.60 9.76
C TYR A 177 26.01 -6.09 9.73
N GLU A 178 27.05 -6.47 8.99
CA GLU A 178 27.58 -7.83 8.99
C GLU A 178 28.83 -7.91 9.88
N ILE A 179 28.76 -8.71 10.94
CA ILE A 179 29.86 -8.92 11.90
C ILE A 179 29.95 -10.40 12.19
N ASP A 180 31.13 -11.01 12.00
CA ASP A 180 31.37 -12.45 12.19
C ASP A 180 30.33 -13.34 11.47
N ASN A 181 30.02 -13.03 10.20
CA ASN A 181 29.01 -13.70 9.36
C ASN A 181 27.57 -13.70 9.93
N ASN A 182 27.27 -12.77 10.84
CA ASN A 182 25.93 -12.57 11.39
C ASN A 182 25.44 -11.16 11.04
N HIS A 183 24.13 -11.00 10.88
CA HIS A 183 23.51 -9.72 10.55
C HIS A 183 22.95 -9.04 11.80
N TYR A 184 23.15 -7.72 11.88
CA TYR A 184 22.78 -6.93 13.04
C TYR A 184 22.12 -5.63 12.65
N ILE A 185 21.13 -5.21 13.43
CA ILE A 185 20.53 -3.88 13.33
C ILE A 185 20.83 -3.13 14.63
N LEU A 186 21.29 -1.87 14.50
CA LEU A 186 21.56 -1.02 15.66
C LEU A 186 20.28 -0.79 16.47
N LYS A 187 20.33 -1.10 17.77
CA LYS A 187 19.24 -0.85 18.73
C LYS A 187 19.44 0.46 19.46
N ASN A 188 20.66 0.67 19.96
CA ASN A 188 21.00 1.81 20.80
C ASN A 188 22.49 2.13 20.64
N ARG A 189 22.84 3.41 20.72
CA ARG A 189 24.23 3.86 20.78
C ARG A 189 24.39 4.96 21.81
N SER A 190 25.46 4.90 22.58
CA SER A 190 25.90 6.00 23.43
C SER A 190 27.13 6.65 22.79
N ILE A 191 27.10 7.97 22.67
CA ILE A 191 28.21 8.76 22.12
C ILE A 191 28.74 9.65 23.24
N SER A 192 30.02 9.49 23.57
CA SER A 192 30.73 10.38 24.48
C SER A 192 31.64 11.30 23.67
N LEU A 193 31.41 12.61 23.80
CA LEU A 193 32.16 13.64 23.11
C LEU A 193 33.19 14.24 24.08
N GLN A 194 34.47 14.22 23.69
CA GLN A 194 35.55 14.89 24.42
C GLN A 194 36.25 15.89 23.51
N TYR A 195 37.07 16.77 24.07
CA TYR A 195 37.83 17.78 23.31
C TYR A 195 38.70 17.14 22.21
N GLU A 196 39.16 15.91 22.42
CA GLU A 196 40.02 15.16 21.51
C GLU A 196 39.25 14.41 20.40
N GLY A 197 37.92 14.38 20.45
CA GLY A 197 37.06 13.72 19.47
C GLY A 197 35.98 12.83 20.07
N VAL A 198 35.36 12.03 19.20
CA VAL A 198 34.39 11.00 19.59
C VAL A 198 35.13 9.85 20.25
N GLN A 199 34.72 9.47 21.45
CA GLN A 199 35.29 8.34 22.15
C GLN A 199 34.59 7.03 21.77
N PRO A 200 35.30 5.89 21.86
CA PRO A 200 34.67 4.58 21.76
C PRO A 200 33.50 4.46 22.73
N GLY A 201 32.38 3.91 22.25
CA GLY A 201 31.16 3.80 23.03
C GLY A 201 30.52 2.42 22.91
N GLU A 202 29.79 2.03 23.95
CA GLU A 202 28.98 0.82 23.92
C GLU A 202 27.75 1.04 23.05
N CYS A 203 27.53 0.08 22.15
CA CYS A 203 26.38 0.03 21.25
C CYS A 203 25.68 -1.31 21.44
N GLU A 204 24.34 -1.28 21.43
CA GLU A 204 23.51 -2.47 21.47
C GLU A 204 22.97 -2.75 20.06
N PHE A 205 22.96 -4.02 19.69
CA PHE A 205 22.50 -4.50 18.40
C PHE A 205 21.47 -5.63 18.58
N TYR A 206 20.51 -5.71 17.66
CA TYR A 206 19.66 -6.88 17.49
C TYR A 206 20.28 -7.83 16.46
N LEU A 207 20.47 -9.09 16.83
CA LEU A 207 20.80 -10.14 15.87
C LEU A 207 19.60 -10.43 14.97
N VAL A 208 19.79 -10.37 13.65
CA VAL A 208 18.77 -10.59 12.60
C VAL A 208 18.81 -12.03 12.12
#